data_AF-A0A4V0KC84-F1
#
_entry.id   AF-A0A4V0KC84-F1
#
_cell.length_a   1.000
_cell.length_b   1.000
_cell.length_c   1.000
_cell.angle_alpha   90.00
_cell.angle_beta   90.00
_cell.angle_gamma   90.00
#
_symmetry.space_group_name_H-M   'P 1'
#
loop_
_entity.id
_entity.type
_entity.pdbx_description
1 polymer ?
#
loop_
_entity_poly.entity_id
_entity_poly.type
_entity_poly.pdbx_seq_one_letter_code
_entity_poly.pdbx_strand_id
1 'polypeptide(L)'
;MNKGYIKIGLALLSVASYMQNIAFARDMISFDKPPNEKDKYQLYFDPVAAKKAHEARIAREHKQAEGIMTEALALAKKFAKHTKDYEPYSIDGEEPTIYFKRVNDTDIGKLEFTIPNADNYADLVNMLWDPNGQKYFDISFMGGYYPEMYNENLGIVQHRYASPVKNWPMFYHALAKKAELSKDKTVILLVSSNIDDCYYDFNKEYTNPIVKSANSYRPYVDSEDDIRNGRLFKIYVNFLAFIIEKEADCVKITYISSLNLDLAPGYPNHIARNILAKRILKATKLKDIFQGNKNISMWNLKKN
;
A
#
# COMPACT_ATOMS: atom_id res chain seq x y z
N MET A 1 10.73 -46.63 -19.81
CA MET A 1 9.98 -45.53 -19.15
C MET A 1 9.22 -46.09 -17.96
N ASN A 2 9.60 -45.68 -16.75
CA ASN A 2 9.21 -46.35 -15.52
C ASN A 2 7.85 -45.82 -15.02
N LYS A 3 6.79 -46.66 -15.11
CA LYS A 3 5.38 -46.29 -14.85
C LYS A 3 5.10 -45.80 -13.42
N GLY A 4 6.06 -45.94 -12.49
CA GLY A 4 5.95 -45.48 -11.10
C GLY A 4 6.05 -43.96 -10.92
N TYR A 5 6.89 -43.27 -11.71
CA TYR A 5 7.12 -41.83 -11.54
C TYR A 5 5.92 -40.97 -11.96
N ILE A 6 5.12 -41.46 -12.93
CA ILE A 6 3.92 -40.76 -13.41
C ILE A 6 2.83 -40.72 -12.32
N LYS A 7 2.74 -41.75 -11.47
CA LYS A 7 1.76 -41.78 -10.36
C LYS A 7 2.14 -40.84 -9.22
N ILE A 8 3.43 -40.68 -8.92
CA ILE A 8 3.90 -39.77 -7.86
C ILE A 8 3.74 -38.30 -8.29
N GLY A 9 4.02 -37.98 -9.57
CA GLY A 9 3.81 -36.64 -10.11
C GLY A 9 2.34 -36.20 -10.09
N LEU A 10 1.40 -37.10 -10.42
CA LEU A 10 -0.04 -36.80 -10.38
C LEU A 10 -0.59 -36.61 -8.95
N ALA A 11 -0.05 -37.36 -7.96
CA ALA A 11 -0.44 -37.18 -6.57
C ALA A 11 0.00 -35.80 -6.02
N LEU A 12 1.22 -35.35 -6.36
CA LEU A 12 1.72 -34.03 -5.95
C LEU A 12 0.95 -32.87 -6.61
N LEU A 13 0.55 -33.01 -7.88
CA LEU A 13 -0.33 -32.05 -8.56
C LEU A 13 -1.71 -31.96 -7.89
N SER A 14 -2.27 -33.09 -7.44
CA SER A 14 -3.57 -33.11 -6.76
C SER A 14 -3.55 -32.38 -5.40
N VAL A 15 -2.44 -32.49 -4.67
CA VAL A 15 -2.23 -31.76 -3.40
C VAL A 15 -2.00 -30.27 -3.63
N ALA A 16 -1.24 -29.89 -4.68
CA ALA A 16 -1.02 -28.49 -5.03
C ALA A 16 -2.34 -27.78 -5.43
N SER A 17 -3.21 -28.44 -6.19
CA SER A 17 -4.56 -27.92 -6.48
C SER A 17 -5.48 -27.88 -5.25
N TYR A 18 -5.27 -28.79 -4.29
CA TYR A 18 -6.06 -28.81 -3.05
C TYR A 18 -5.70 -27.64 -2.13
N MET A 19 -4.41 -27.25 -2.07
CA MET A 19 -3.97 -26.12 -1.25
C MET A 19 -4.42 -24.76 -1.81
N GLN A 20 -4.49 -24.60 -3.14
CA GLN A 20 -5.06 -23.39 -3.75
C GLN A 20 -6.57 -23.24 -3.49
N ASN A 21 -7.29 -24.33 -3.23
CA ASN A 21 -8.72 -24.29 -2.93
C ASN A 21 -9.05 -23.97 -1.47
N ILE A 22 -8.13 -24.19 -0.53
CA ILE A 22 -8.33 -23.84 0.89
C ILE A 22 -8.31 -22.30 1.08
N ALA A 23 -7.52 -21.59 0.26
CA ALA A 23 -7.52 -20.12 0.21
C ALA A 23 -8.86 -19.52 -0.26
N PHE A 24 -9.67 -20.30 -0.99
CA PHE A 24 -10.94 -19.85 -1.57
C PHE A 24 -12.17 -20.07 -0.66
N ALA A 25 -12.02 -20.76 0.48
CA ALA A 25 -13.14 -21.21 1.31
C ALA A 25 -13.20 -20.51 2.67
N ARG A 26 -13.31 -19.17 2.68
CA ARG A 26 -13.67 -18.42 3.91
C ARG A 26 -14.72 -17.34 3.70
N ASP A 27 -15.75 -17.63 2.90
CA ASP A 27 -17.02 -16.90 2.99
C ASP A 27 -18.02 -17.73 3.80
N MET A 28 -17.89 -17.71 5.13
CA MET A 28 -19.01 -18.12 5.99
C MET A 28 -20.05 -17.00 6.02
N ILE A 29 -20.96 -17.05 5.05
CA ILE A 29 -22.23 -16.32 5.11
C ILE A 29 -23.00 -16.86 6.33
N SER A 30 -23.28 -15.98 7.28
CA SER A 30 -24.20 -16.22 8.39
C SER A 30 -25.61 -16.47 7.83
N PHE A 31 -26.06 -17.73 7.81
CA PHE A 31 -27.44 -18.06 7.46
C PHE A 31 -28.25 -18.26 8.75
N ASP A 32 -29.33 -17.50 8.91
CA ASP A 32 -30.29 -17.60 10.03
C ASP A 32 -31.06 -18.94 10.08
N LYS A 33 -30.82 -19.85 9.12
CA LYS A 33 -31.26 -21.25 9.15
C LYS A 33 -30.23 -22.17 8.48
N PRO A 34 -29.96 -23.36 9.02
CA PRO A 34 -29.03 -24.30 8.41
C PRO A 34 -29.60 -24.80 7.06
N PRO A 35 -28.84 -24.70 5.95
CA PRO A 35 -29.23 -25.27 4.67
C PRO A 35 -29.20 -26.80 4.75
N ASN A 36 -30.06 -27.47 3.98
CA ASN A 36 -30.06 -28.93 3.91
C ASN A 36 -28.70 -29.44 3.37
N GLU A 37 -28.32 -30.64 3.78
CA GLU A 37 -26.99 -31.21 3.54
C GLU A 37 -26.69 -31.47 2.05
N LYS A 38 -27.70 -31.60 1.18
CA LYS A 38 -27.55 -31.77 -0.28
C LYS A 38 -27.29 -30.45 -1.02
N ASP A 39 -27.81 -29.34 -0.51
CA ASP A 39 -27.64 -28.02 -1.13
C ASP A 39 -26.22 -27.46 -0.91
N LYS A 40 -25.55 -27.86 0.19
CA LYS A 40 -24.16 -27.48 0.49
C LYS A 40 -23.14 -28.00 -0.52
N TYR A 41 -23.38 -29.14 -1.16
CA TYR A 41 -22.42 -29.78 -2.08
C TYR A 41 -22.61 -29.38 -3.54
N GLN A 42 -23.76 -28.83 -3.95
CA GLN A 42 -23.96 -28.37 -5.33
C GLN A 42 -23.32 -27.01 -5.62
N LEU A 43 -23.13 -26.15 -4.59
CA LEU A 43 -22.35 -24.92 -4.74
C LEU A 43 -20.85 -25.18 -4.95
N TYR A 44 -20.38 -26.42 -4.70
CA TYR A 44 -18.97 -26.77 -4.65
C TYR A 44 -18.31 -26.97 -6.02
N PHE A 45 -19.07 -27.07 -7.12
CA PHE A 45 -18.53 -27.26 -8.47
C PHE A 45 -19.41 -26.64 -9.58
N ASP A 46 -19.97 -25.44 -9.37
CA ASP A 46 -20.44 -24.62 -10.49
C ASP A 46 -19.42 -23.50 -10.75
N PRO A 47 -18.50 -23.69 -11.72
CA PRO A 47 -17.52 -22.67 -12.09
C PRO A 47 -18.15 -21.35 -12.52
N VAL A 48 -19.37 -21.37 -13.06
CA VAL A 48 -20.08 -20.17 -13.50
C VAL A 48 -20.59 -19.39 -12.29
N ALA A 49 -21.21 -20.08 -11.32
CA ALA A 49 -21.65 -19.46 -10.07
C ALA A 49 -20.47 -18.91 -9.26
N ALA A 50 -19.37 -19.67 -9.16
CA ALA A 50 -18.15 -19.24 -8.46
C ALA A 50 -17.53 -17.99 -9.12
N LYS A 51 -17.43 -17.98 -10.45
CA LYS A 51 -16.95 -16.82 -11.20
C LYS A 51 -17.84 -15.58 -10.97
N LYS A 52 -19.16 -15.74 -11.05
CA LYS A 52 -20.11 -14.64 -10.81
C LYS A 52 -20.03 -14.09 -9.38
N ALA A 53 -19.86 -14.95 -8.39
CA ALA A 53 -19.68 -14.53 -7.00
C ALA A 53 -18.36 -13.76 -6.80
N HIS A 54 -17.27 -14.23 -7.42
CA HIS A 54 -15.98 -13.56 -7.40
C HIS A 54 -16.06 -12.16 -8.05
N GLU A 55 -16.64 -12.05 -9.24
CA GLU A 55 -16.85 -10.76 -9.93
C GLU A 55 -17.71 -9.80 -9.08
N ALA A 56 -18.78 -10.29 -8.46
CA ALA A 56 -19.61 -9.49 -7.56
C ALA A 56 -18.87 -9.04 -6.30
N ARG A 57 -17.97 -9.87 -5.76
CA ARG A 57 -17.08 -9.48 -4.65
C ARG A 57 -16.14 -8.36 -5.09
N ILE A 58 -15.42 -8.52 -6.19
CA ILE A 58 -14.50 -7.51 -6.73
C ILE A 58 -15.22 -6.19 -7.01
N ALA A 59 -16.43 -6.23 -7.58
CA ALA A 59 -17.22 -5.01 -7.82
C ALA A 59 -17.63 -4.29 -6.53
N ARG A 60 -17.98 -5.03 -5.46
CA ARG A 60 -18.28 -4.44 -4.14
C ARG A 60 -17.04 -3.83 -3.51
N GLU A 61 -15.92 -4.55 -3.54
CA GLU A 61 -14.64 -4.07 -3.02
C GLU A 61 -14.18 -2.81 -3.76
N HIS A 62 -14.27 -2.79 -5.10
CA HIS A 62 -13.95 -1.61 -5.91
C HIS A 62 -14.78 -0.40 -5.49
N LYS A 63 -16.11 -0.56 -5.37
CA LYS A 63 -17.00 0.53 -4.94
C LYS A 63 -16.63 1.06 -3.56
N GLN A 64 -16.29 0.18 -2.62
CA GLN A 64 -15.87 0.58 -1.28
C GLN A 64 -14.51 1.30 -1.31
N ALA A 65 -13.56 0.79 -2.09
CA ALA A 65 -12.24 1.40 -2.28
C ALA A 65 -12.32 2.82 -2.87
N GLU A 66 -13.20 3.06 -3.85
CA GLU A 66 -13.46 4.42 -4.39
C GLU A 66 -14.02 5.37 -3.31
N GLY A 67 -14.94 4.88 -2.46
CA GLY A 67 -15.47 5.65 -1.33
C GLY A 67 -14.39 6.03 -0.32
N ILE A 68 -13.51 5.08 0.03
CA ILE A 68 -12.38 5.30 0.93
C ILE A 68 -11.41 6.32 0.34
N MET A 69 -11.08 6.18 -0.95
CA MET A 69 -10.15 7.08 -1.62
C MET A 69 -10.71 8.48 -1.83
N THR A 70 -12.04 8.62 -1.88
CA THR A 70 -12.70 9.92 -1.86
C THR A 70 -12.51 10.62 -0.51
N GLU A 71 -12.68 9.91 0.63
CA GLU A 71 -12.37 10.44 1.96
C GLU A 71 -10.88 10.81 2.07
N ALA A 72 -10.00 9.90 1.64
CA ALA A 72 -8.56 10.10 1.71
C ALA A 72 -8.10 11.33 0.89
N LEU A 73 -8.68 11.54 -0.30
CA LEU A 73 -8.40 12.72 -1.12
C LEU A 73 -8.85 14.02 -0.44
N ALA A 74 -10.01 14.02 0.23
CA ALA A 74 -10.47 15.17 1.00
C ALA A 74 -9.54 15.46 2.18
N LEU A 75 -9.05 14.42 2.87
CA LEU A 75 -8.06 14.54 3.94
C LEU A 75 -6.71 15.05 3.42
N ALA A 76 -6.25 14.61 2.25
CA ALA A 76 -5.02 15.12 1.62
C ALA A 76 -5.10 16.63 1.42
N LYS A 77 -6.21 17.13 0.85
CA LYS A 77 -6.46 18.56 0.67
C LYS A 77 -6.50 19.33 2.01
N LYS A 78 -7.00 18.70 3.07
CA LYS A 78 -7.04 19.28 4.42
C LYS A 78 -5.63 19.37 5.03
N PHE A 79 -4.86 18.28 4.98
CA PHE A 79 -3.52 18.20 5.57
C PHE A 79 -2.45 18.96 4.78
N ALA A 80 -2.67 19.23 3.49
CA ALA A 80 -1.77 20.08 2.71
C ALA A 80 -1.71 21.52 3.26
N LYS A 81 -2.85 22.04 3.75
CA LYS A 81 -2.94 23.40 4.27
C LYS A 81 -2.06 23.54 5.52
N HIS A 82 -1.10 24.44 5.47
CA HIS A 82 -0.27 24.75 6.64
C HIS A 82 -1.10 25.54 7.67
N THR A 83 -1.50 24.87 8.74
CA THR A 83 -2.22 25.45 9.89
C THR A 83 -1.28 25.66 11.08
N LYS A 84 -1.66 26.49 12.05
CA LYS A 84 -0.82 26.85 13.21
C LYS A 84 -0.42 25.69 14.11
N ASP A 85 -1.08 24.53 13.98
CA ASP A 85 -0.85 23.31 14.75
C ASP A 85 0.15 22.35 14.08
N TYR A 86 0.81 22.78 13.01
CA TYR A 86 2.00 22.12 12.49
C TYR A 86 3.24 22.61 13.24
N GLU A 87 3.91 21.69 13.92
CA GLU A 87 5.16 21.93 14.65
C GLU A 87 6.35 21.60 13.75
N PRO A 88 7.34 22.50 13.60
CA PRO A 88 8.57 22.20 12.86
C PRO A 88 9.35 21.08 13.56
N TYR A 89 10.00 20.22 12.77
CA TYR A 89 10.82 19.13 13.28
C TYR A 89 12.17 19.10 12.59
N SER A 90 13.22 19.31 13.40
CA SER A 90 14.61 19.21 13.00
C SER A 90 15.11 17.79 13.16
N ILE A 91 15.82 17.30 12.14
CA ILE A 91 16.60 16.06 12.22
C ILE A 91 18.05 16.48 12.47
N ASP A 92 18.67 15.89 13.50
CA ASP A 92 20.11 16.05 13.78
C ASP A 92 20.59 17.52 13.92
N GLY A 93 19.69 18.44 14.32
CA GLY A 93 19.99 19.86 14.55
C GLY A 93 19.93 20.76 13.32
N GLU A 94 19.54 20.21 12.16
CA GLU A 94 19.37 20.99 10.92
C GLU A 94 18.10 21.86 10.92
N GLU A 95 18.01 22.81 9.99
CA GLU A 95 16.80 23.60 9.80
C GLU A 95 15.60 22.69 9.48
N PRO A 96 14.44 22.93 10.12
CA PRO A 96 13.30 22.04 9.99
C PRO A 96 12.69 22.14 8.59
N THR A 97 12.80 21.05 7.83
CA THR A 97 12.14 20.89 6.52
C THR A 97 10.85 20.08 6.61
N ILE A 98 10.63 19.41 7.74
CA ILE A 98 9.45 18.57 8.01
C ILE A 98 8.64 19.22 9.12
N TYR A 99 7.32 19.16 8.98
CA TYR A 99 6.37 19.63 9.99
C TYR A 99 5.47 18.49 10.43
N PHE A 100 5.25 18.37 11.73
CA PHE A 100 4.37 17.36 12.30
C PHE A 100 3.10 17.97 12.87
N LYS A 101 2.03 17.20 12.77
CA LYS A 101 0.75 17.48 13.42
C LYS A 101 0.21 16.19 14.01
N ARG A 102 -0.47 16.29 15.15
CA ARG A 102 -1.12 15.14 15.81
C ARG A 102 -2.59 15.06 15.42
N VAL A 103 -3.04 13.89 14.99
CA VAL A 103 -4.44 13.59 14.65
C VAL A 103 -4.80 12.23 15.22
N ASN A 104 -5.81 12.16 16.09
CA ASN A 104 -6.24 10.92 16.75
C ASN A 104 -5.05 10.14 17.33
N ASP A 105 -4.27 10.82 18.18
CA ASP A 105 -3.05 10.31 18.83
C ASP A 105 -1.93 9.82 17.90
N THR A 106 -2.05 10.08 16.60
CA THR A 106 -1.11 9.65 15.57
C THR A 106 -0.41 10.85 14.92
N ASP A 107 0.90 10.75 14.72
CA ASP A 107 1.66 11.78 14.02
C ASP A 107 1.44 11.73 12.50
N ILE A 108 1.23 12.90 11.91
CA ILE A 108 1.22 13.15 10.47
C ILE A 108 2.39 14.09 10.17
N GLY A 109 3.36 13.60 9.39
CA GLY A 109 4.46 14.41 8.89
C GLY A 109 4.13 15.02 7.53
N LYS A 110 4.57 16.24 7.30
CA LYS A 110 4.45 16.98 6.04
C LYS A 110 5.81 17.52 5.61
N LEU A 111 6.13 17.36 4.33
CA LEU A 111 7.32 17.89 3.67
C LEU A 111 6.87 18.54 2.35
N GLU A 112 7.38 19.74 2.08
CA GLU A 112 7.12 20.47 0.84
C GLU A 112 8.44 20.76 0.13
N PHE A 113 8.48 20.53 -1.18
CA PHE A 113 9.64 20.85 -1.99
C PHE A 113 9.29 21.00 -3.47
N THR A 114 10.22 21.55 -4.24
CA THR A 114 10.10 21.71 -5.69
C THR A 114 11.17 20.92 -6.43
N ILE A 115 10.80 20.44 -7.60
CA ILE A 115 11.69 19.89 -8.62
C ILE A 115 11.70 20.90 -9.78
N PRO A 116 12.87 21.37 -10.25
CA PRO A 116 12.92 22.30 -11.37
C PRO A 116 12.46 21.62 -12.67
N ASN A 117 12.12 22.43 -13.66
CA ASN A 117 11.58 22.01 -14.96
C ASN A 117 10.21 21.32 -14.85
N ALA A 118 9.18 22.01 -15.37
CA ALA A 118 7.81 21.55 -15.41
C ALA A 118 7.61 20.26 -16.24
N ASP A 119 8.53 19.95 -17.17
CA ASP A 119 8.46 18.74 -18.00
C ASP A 119 8.71 17.46 -17.21
N ASN A 120 9.31 17.57 -16.01
CA ASN A 120 9.50 16.43 -15.11
C ASN A 120 8.18 15.90 -14.50
N TYR A 121 7.06 16.61 -14.69
CA TYR A 121 5.77 16.28 -14.08
C TYR A 121 5.28 14.85 -14.41
N ALA A 122 5.25 14.50 -15.69
CA ALA A 122 4.69 13.22 -16.14
C ALA A 122 5.55 12.05 -15.65
N ASP A 123 6.87 12.19 -15.74
CA ASP A 123 7.83 11.16 -15.31
C ASP A 123 7.80 10.97 -13.80
N LEU A 124 7.67 12.04 -13.02
CA LEU A 124 7.49 11.97 -11.58
C LEU A 124 6.19 11.24 -11.20
N VAL A 125 5.06 11.59 -11.83
CA VAL A 125 3.77 10.94 -11.57
C VAL A 125 3.85 9.44 -11.90
N ASN A 126 4.44 9.09 -13.03
CA ASN A 126 4.63 7.70 -13.44
C ASN A 126 5.54 6.94 -12.48
N MET A 127 6.64 7.55 -12.05
CA MET A 127 7.54 6.96 -11.06
C MET A 127 6.84 6.73 -9.72
N LEU A 128 6.08 7.70 -9.20
CA LEU A 128 5.41 7.56 -7.91
C LEU A 128 4.21 6.60 -7.95
N TRP A 129 3.60 6.39 -9.12
CA TRP A 129 2.57 5.38 -9.30
C TRP A 129 3.13 3.97 -9.51
N ASP A 130 4.33 3.83 -10.09
CA ASP A 130 4.99 2.52 -10.20
C ASP A 130 5.20 1.91 -8.80
N PRO A 131 4.72 0.68 -8.54
CA PRO A 131 4.88 0.04 -7.23
C PRO A 131 6.35 -0.21 -6.87
N ASN A 132 7.29 -0.09 -7.81
CA ASN A 132 8.73 -0.15 -7.60
C ASN A 132 9.43 1.21 -7.72
N GLY A 133 8.71 2.32 -7.90
CA GLY A 133 9.29 3.64 -8.08
C GLY A 133 10.12 4.13 -6.89
N GLN A 134 9.81 3.67 -5.68
CA GLN A 134 10.57 4.04 -4.48
C GLN A 134 12.02 3.56 -4.51
N LYS A 135 12.36 2.53 -5.31
CA LYS A 135 13.75 2.03 -5.43
C LYS A 135 14.76 3.10 -5.82
N TYR A 136 14.32 4.16 -6.50
CA TYR A 136 15.19 5.24 -6.95
C TYR A 136 15.58 6.21 -5.84
N PHE A 137 14.75 6.37 -4.80
CA PHE A 137 14.97 7.36 -3.74
C PHE A 137 15.00 6.77 -2.32
N ASP A 138 14.60 5.51 -2.13
CA ASP A 138 14.69 4.81 -0.85
C ASP A 138 15.53 3.53 -0.97
N ILE A 139 16.76 3.58 -0.46
CA ILE A 139 17.71 2.44 -0.42
C ILE A 139 17.21 1.24 0.41
N SER A 140 16.25 1.44 1.31
CA SER A 140 15.65 0.36 2.09
C SER A 140 14.51 -0.32 1.35
N PHE A 141 14.01 0.25 0.24
CA PHE A 141 12.95 -0.36 -0.54
C PHE A 141 13.44 -1.64 -1.21
N MET A 142 12.73 -2.75 -0.98
CA MET A 142 13.10 -4.08 -1.50
C MET A 142 12.29 -4.47 -2.73
N GLY A 143 11.08 -3.94 -2.87
CA GLY A 143 10.20 -4.27 -3.98
C GLY A 143 8.74 -4.03 -3.67
N GLY A 144 7.93 -4.00 -4.73
CA GLY A 144 6.49 -3.85 -4.64
C GLY A 144 5.77 -4.33 -5.88
N TYR A 145 4.48 -4.62 -5.73
CA TYR A 145 3.57 -4.91 -6.83
C TYR A 145 2.13 -4.66 -6.39
N TYR A 146 1.19 -4.87 -7.31
CA TYR A 146 -0.24 -4.81 -7.03
C TYR A 146 -0.84 -6.22 -6.94
N PRO A 147 -1.11 -6.75 -5.72
CA PRO A 147 -1.85 -8.00 -5.58
C PRO A 147 -3.23 -7.99 -6.23
N GLU A 148 -3.88 -6.82 -6.27
CA GLU A 148 -5.22 -6.65 -6.84
C GLU A 148 -5.31 -5.27 -7.51
N MET A 149 -5.89 -5.21 -8.70
CA MET A 149 -6.15 -3.96 -9.44
C MET A 149 -7.63 -3.87 -9.80
N TYR A 150 -8.31 -2.88 -9.26
CA TYR A 150 -9.72 -2.60 -9.58
C TYR A 150 -9.86 -1.83 -10.89
N ASN A 151 -8.90 -0.96 -11.19
CA ASN A 151 -8.71 -0.31 -12.48
C ASN A 151 -7.27 0.22 -12.58
N GLU A 152 -6.91 0.84 -13.71
CA GLU A 152 -5.57 1.40 -13.95
C GLU A 152 -5.06 2.41 -12.91
N ASN A 153 -5.97 3.00 -12.12
CA ASN A 153 -5.69 4.07 -11.18
C ASN A 153 -6.07 3.72 -9.74
N LEU A 154 -6.54 2.50 -9.46
CA LEU A 154 -6.97 2.06 -8.14
C LEU A 154 -6.71 0.56 -7.95
N GLY A 155 -6.00 0.21 -6.89
CA GLY A 155 -5.74 -1.18 -6.52
C GLY A 155 -5.23 -1.31 -5.09
N ILE A 156 -4.86 -2.53 -4.72
CA ILE A 156 -4.11 -2.81 -3.49
C ILE A 156 -2.65 -2.94 -3.89
N VAL A 157 -1.77 -2.21 -3.22
CA VAL A 157 -0.32 -2.31 -3.39
C VAL A 157 0.31 -3.01 -2.19
N GLN A 158 1.28 -3.87 -2.46
CA GLN A 158 2.22 -4.38 -1.47
C GLN A 158 3.56 -3.69 -1.65
N HIS A 159 4.14 -3.14 -0.59
CA HIS A 159 5.54 -2.69 -0.58
C HIS A 159 6.33 -3.38 0.53
N ARG A 160 7.59 -3.70 0.26
CA ARG A 160 8.54 -4.35 1.18
C ARG A 160 9.78 -3.49 1.41
N TYR A 161 10.31 -3.51 2.63
CA TYR A 161 11.46 -2.70 3.05
C TYR A 161 12.43 -3.49 3.92
N ALA A 162 13.72 -3.23 3.80
CA ALA A 162 14.70 -3.62 4.80
C ALA A 162 14.39 -2.89 6.11
N SER A 163 14.37 -3.62 7.22
CA SER A 163 14.17 -3.01 8.54
C SER A 163 15.49 -2.49 9.11
N PRO A 164 15.50 -1.27 9.69
CA PRO A 164 16.62 -0.81 10.50
C PRO A 164 16.62 -1.43 11.90
N VAL A 165 15.51 -2.05 12.32
CA VAL A 165 15.29 -2.56 13.68
C VAL A 165 14.95 -4.05 13.56
N LYS A 166 15.95 -4.91 13.83
CA LYS A 166 15.91 -6.39 13.71
C LYS A 166 15.98 -6.85 12.25
N ASN A 167 16.78 -7.87 11.94
CA ASN A 167 17.05 -8.41 10.59
C ASN A 167 15.82 -8.95 9.82
N TRP A 168 14.60 -8.55 10.17
CA TRP A 168 13.35 -8.95 9.52
C TRP A 168 12.87 -7.80 8.63
N PRO A 169 12.70 -8.02 7.33
CA PRO A 169 12.12 -7.02 6.45
C PRO A 169 10.71 -6.61 6.92
N MET A 170 10.32 -5.38 6.64
CA MET A 170 8.97 -4.88 6.86
C MET A 170 8.15 -4.97 5.58
N PHE A 171 6.84 -5.11 5.70
CA PHE A 171 5.92 -4.98 4.57
C PHE A 171 4.63 -4.29 4.99
N TYR A 172 3.90 -3.78 4.01
CA TYR A 172 2.50 -3.39 4.19
C TYR A 172 1.68 -3.68 2.94
N HIS A 173 0.38 -3.83 3.16
CA HIS A 173 -0.65 -3.71 2.14
C HIS A 173 -1.41 -2.40 2.33
N ALA A 174 -1.72 -1.72 1.22
CA ALA A 174 -2.52 -0.51 1.24
C ALA A 174 -3.35 -0.39 -0.03
N LEU A 175 -4.55 0.18 0.08
CA LEU A 175 -5.23 0.73 -1.09
C LEU A 175 -4.36 1.86 -1.67
N ALA A 176 -4.24 1.89 -2.98
CA ALA A 176 -3.48 2.87 -3.74
C ALA A 176 -4.38 3.53 -4.78
N LYS A 177 -4.39 4.87 -4.84
CA LYS A 177 -5.12 5.64 -5.86
C LYS A 177 -4.21 6.64 -6.54
N LYS A 178 -4.26 6.69 -7.88
CA LYS A 178 -3.80 7.83 -8.68
C LYS A 178 -5.02 8.68 -9.05
N ALA A 179 -5.13 9.87 -8.47
CA ALA A 179 -6.22 10.81 -8.72
C ALA A 179 -5.71 12.00 -9.52
N GLU A 180 -5.97 12.00 -10.82
CA GLU A 180 -5.75 13.16 -11.69
C GLU A 180 -6.89 14.18 -11.47
N LEU A 181 -6.56 15.32 -10.88
CA LEU A 181 -7.53 16.36 -10.54
C LEU A 181 -7.64 17.41 -11.66
N SER A 182 -6.55 17.60 -12.39
CA SER A 182 -6.46 18.38 -13.62
C SER A 182 -5.20 17.95 -14.38
N LYS A 183 -5.03 18.45 -15.62
CA LYS A 183 -3.81 18.25 -16.42
C LYS A 183 -2.50 18.62 -15.71
N ASP A 184 -2.57 19.48 -14.69
CA ASP A 184 -1.43 20.02 -13.97
C ASP A 184 -1.41 19.54 -12.50
N LYS A 185 -2.36 18.69 -12.07
CA LYS A 185 -2.46 18.28 -10.66
C LYS A 185 -2.87 16.83 -10.50
N THR A 186 -1.99 16.06 -9.87
CA THR A 186 -2.22 14.65 -9.56
C THR A 186 -1.96 14.40 -8.08
N VAL A 187 -2.75 13.51 -7.48
CA VAL A 187 -2.53 13.03 -6.12
C VAL A 187 -2.34 11.52 -6.12
N ILE A 188 -1.23 11.03 -5.57
CA ILE A 188 -1.03 9.62 -5.28
C ILE A 188 -1.35 9.39 -3.80
N LEU A 189 -2.29 8.49 -3.50
CA LEU A 189 -2.75 8.17 -2.15
C LEU A 189 -2.46 6.72 -1.80
N LEU A 190 -1.98 6.47 -0.58
CA LEU A 190 -1.96 5.14 0.01
C LEU A 190 -2.66 5.12 1.37
N VAL A 191 -3.52 4.12 1.60
CA VAL A 191 -4.27 3.94 2.84
C VAL A 191 -4.36 2.45 3.18
N SER A 192 -3.77 2.04 4.30
CA SER A 192 -3.93 0.68 4.82
C SER A 192 -5.29 0.51 5.49
N SER A 193 -5.82 -0.70 5.38
CA SER A 193 -6.99 -1.19 6.12
C SER A 193 -6.66 -2.52 6.80
N ASN A 194 -7.64 -3.14 7.45
CA ASN A 194 -7.50 -4.46 8.05
C ASN A 194 -7.56 -5.58 7.00
N ILE A 195 -6.66 -5.56 6.01
CA ILE A 195 -6.60 -6.55 4.92
C ILE A 195 -6.33 -7.94 5.50
N ASP A 196 -7.10 -8.93 5.04
CA ASP A 196 -6.89 -10.35 5.35
C ASP A 196 -5.82 -10.90 4.39
N ASP A 197 -4.56 -10.80 4.79
CA ASP A 197 -3.39 -11.10 3.96
C ASP A 197 -2.70 -12.42 4.35
N CYS A 198 -3.42 -13.31 5.05
CA CYS A 198 -2.90 -14.58 5.55
C CYS A 198 -1.65 -14.46 6.45
N TYR A 199 -1.43 -13.28 7.05
CA TYR A 199 -0.29 -13.04 7.94
C TYR A 199 -0.34 -13.94 9.17
N TYR A 200 0.82 -14.48 9.57
CA TYR A 200 0.97 -15.47 10.64
C TYR A 200 0.32 -15.08 11.98
N ASP A 201 0.28 -13.79 12.30
CA ASP A 201 -0.40 -13.27 13.48
C ASP A 201 -1.89 -13.00 13.18
N PHE A 202 -2.65 -14.09 13.01
CA PHE A 202 -4.05 -14.07 12.57
C PHE A 202 -5.01 -13.29 13.48
N ASN A 203 -4.59 -12.94 14.69
CA ASN A 203 -5.42 -12.23 15.68
C ASN A 203 -5.19 -10.71 15.69
N LYS A 204 -4.27 -10.21 14.86
CA LYS A 204 -3.93 -8.80 14.86
C LYS A 204 -4.86 -8.00 13.97
N GLU A 205 -5.82 -7.31 14.60
CA GLU A 205 -6.67 -6.35 13.91
C GLU A 205 -6.01 -4.97 13.86
N TYR A 206 -6.13 -4.32 12.71
CA TYR A 206 -5.70 -2.94 12.52
C TYR A 206 -6.91 -2.02 12.33
N THR A 207 -6.92 -0.90 13.05
CA THR A 207 -7.86 0.20 12.85
C THR A 207 -7.09 1.42 12.38
N ASN A 208 -7.41 1.91 11.18
CA ASN A 208 -6.87 3.14 10.64
C ASN A 208 -7.35 4.35 11.47
N PRO A 209 -6.42 5.10 12.10
CA PRO A 209 -6.78 6.23 12.95
C PRO A 209 -7.20 7.46 12.14
N ILE A 210 -6.82 7.55 10.86
CA ILE A 210 -6.97 8.76 10.03
C ILE A 210 -8.15 8.63 9.05
N VAL A 211 -8.20 7.56 8.26
CA VAL A 211 -9.24 7.32 7.25
C VAL A 211 -10.27 6.35 7.81
N LYS A 212 -11.39 6.86 8.31
CA LYS A 212 -12.32 6.05 9.12
C LYS A 212 -13.10 5.04 8.29
N SER A 213 -13.44 5.37 7.04
CA SER A 213 -14.11 4.42 6.13
C SER A 213 -13.26 3.21 5.78
N ALA A 214 -11.92 3.28 5.92
CA ALA A 214 -11.04 2.14 5.65
C ALA A 214 -11.22 0.99 6.66
N ASN A 215 -11.78 1.25 7.84
CA ASN A 215 -11.93 0.25 8.91
C ASN A 215 -12.96 -0.83 8.59
N SER A 216 -13.88 -0.60 7.66
CA SER A 216 -14.83 -1.61 7.19
C SER A 216 -14.36 -2.38 5.96
N TYR A 217 -13.18 -2.07 5.44
CA TYR A 217 -12.65 -2.65 4.20
C TYR A 217 -11.59 -3.70 4.50
N ARG A 218 -11.98 -4.97 4.30
CA ARG A 218 -11.19 -6.15 4.61
C ARG A 218 -11.16 -7.10 3.41
N PRO A 219 -10.49 -6.71 2.30
CA PRO A 219 -10.29 -7.61 1.17
C PRO A 219 -9.37 -8.76 1.58
N TYR A 220 -9.44 -9.85 0.82
CA TYR A 220 -8.54 -10.98 0.95
C TYR A 220 -7.38 -10.86 -0.03
N VAL A 221 -6.15 -11.06 0.45
CA VAL A 221 -4.92 -11.11 -0.36
C VAL A 221 -4.17 -12.40 -0.03
N ASP A 222 -3.88 -13.22 -1.05
CA ASP A 222 -3.02 -14.38 -0.87
C ASP A 222 -1.55 -13.95 -0.92
N SER A 223 -0.98 -13.68 0.24
CA SER A 223 0.42 -13.25 0.37
C SER A 223 1.42 -14.39 0.16
N GLU A 224 2.67 -14.02 -0.08
CA GLU A 224 3.75 -14.99 -0.27
C GLU A 224 4.10 -15.75 1.02
N ASP A 225 4.74 -16.91 0.87
CA ASP A 225 5.08 -17.83 1.96
C ASP A 225 5.83 -17.17 3.12
N ASP A 226 6.73 -16.23 2.85
CA ASP A 226 7.50 -15.56 3.88
C ASP A 226 6.63 -14.67 4.78
N ILE A 227 5.62 -14.01 4.23
CA ILE A 227 4.60 -13.25 4.99
C ILE A 227 3.70 -14.20 5.78
N ARG A 228 3.19 -15.25 5.13
CA ARG A 228 2.31 -16.25 5.78
C ARG A 228 2.99 -16.97 6.94
N ASN A 229 4.30 -17.11 6.87
CA ASN A 229 5.14 -17.71 7.91
C ASN A 229 5.74 -16.68 8.90
N GLY A 230 5.34 -15.40 8.83
CA GLY A 230 5.76 -14.36 9.79
C GLY A 230 7.25 -13.99 9.72
N ARG A 231 7.90 -14.17 8.56
CA ARG A 231 9.31 -13.79 8.35
C ARG A 231 9.50 -12.30 8.07
N LEU A 232 8.41 -11.59 7.77
CA LEU A 232 8.38 -10.15 7.60
C LEU A 232 7.51 -9.52 8.68
N PHE A 233 7.85 -8.31 9.08
CA PHE A 233 7.11 -7.53 10.07
C PHE A 233 6.08 -6.63 9.38
N LYS A 234 4.80 -6.79 9.73
CA LYS A 234 3.71 -6.00 9.14
C LYS A 234 3.68 -4.59 9.75
N ILE A 235 3.71 -3.57 8.89
CA ILE A 235 3.47 -2.17 9.25
C ILE A 235 2.22 -1.68 8.49
N TYR A 236 1.71 -0.50 8.86
CA TYR A 236 0.52 0.06 8.23
C TYR A 236 0.75 1.51 7.81
N VAL A 237 0.27 1.84 6.61
CA VAL A 237 0.19 3.22 6.13
C VAL A 237 -1.13 3.80 6.61
N ASN A 238 -1.11 4.51 7.75
CA ASN A 238 -2.30 5.20 8.23
C ASN A 238 -2.81 6.17 7.14
N PHE A 239 -1.88 6.91 6.55
CA PHE A 239 -2.17 7.84 5.48
C PHE A 239 -0.88 8.21 4.74
N LEU A 240 -0.92 8.22 3.41
CA LEU A 240 0.14 8.77 2.59
C LEU A 240 -0.46 9.52 1.40
N ALA A 241 0.04 10.72 1.13
CA ALA A 241 -0.32 11.51 -0.03
C ALA A 241 0.90 12.19 -0.64
N PHE A 242 1.12 11.99 -1.94
CA PHE A 242 1.92 12.89 -2.77
C PHE A 242 0.95 13.77 -3.56
N ILE A 243 0.92 15.07 -3.26
CA ILE A 243 0.21 16.06 -4.08
C ILE A 243 1.24 16.68 -5.01
N ILE A 244 1.04 16.52 -6.30
CA ILE A 244 1.99 16.88 -7.36
C ILE A 244 1.33 17.93 -8.23
N GLU A 245 1.93 19.12 -8.29
CA GLU A 245 1.40 20.27 -9.01
C GLU A 245 2.43 20.78 -10.01
N LYS A 246 2.07 20.75 -11.30
CA LYS A 246 2.85 21.34 -12.38
C LYS A 246 2.65 22.85 -12.36
N GLU A 247 3.76 23.57 -12.35
CA GLU A 247 3.81 25.03 -12.45
C GLU A 247 4.57 25.42 -13.72
N ALA A 248 4.74 26.72 -13.98
CA ALA A 248 5.36 27.20 -15.22
C ALA A 248 6.82 26.72 -15.40
N ASP A 249 7.60 26.65 -14.33
CA ASP A 249 9.04 26.40 -14.34
C ASP A 249 9.46 25.21 -13.46
N CYS A 250 8.52 24.60 -12.75
CA CYS A 250 8.81 23.56 -11.76
C CYS A 250 7.62 22.62 -11.53
N VAL A 251 7.87 21.59 -10.74
CA VAL A 251 6.86 20.71 -10.16
C VAL A 251 6.91 20.85 -8.64
N LYS A 252 5.82 21.32 -8.03
CA LYS A 252 5.65 21.41 -6.58
C LYS A 252 5.16 20.08 -6.04
N ILE A 253 5.73 19.66 -4.92
CA ILE A 253 5.37 18.43 -4.22
C ILE A 253 5.03 18.78 -2.78
N THR A 254 3.85 18.37 -2.34
CA THR A 254 3.48 18.28 -0.93
C THR A 254 3.35 16.81 -0.57
N TYR A 255 4.29 16.32 0.23
CA TYR A 255 4.32 14.95 0.71
C TYR A 255 3.82 14.88 2.15
N ILE A 256 2.81 14.05 2.38
CA ILE A 256 2.16 13.87 3.68
C ILE A 256 2.20 12.38 4.00
N SER A 257 2.68 12.02 5.19
CA SER A 257 2.81 10.61 5.57
C SER A 257 2.54 10.41 7.06
N SER A 258 1.87 9.30 7.36
CA SER A 258 1.65 8.77 8.69
C SER A 258 1.71 7.25 8.64
N LEU A 259 2.52 6.66 9.52
CA LEU A 259 2.75 5.22 9.58
C LEU A 259 2.47 4.69 10.97
N ASN A 260 1.91 3.49 11.05
CA ASN A 260 1.91 2.68 12.24
C ASN A 260 2.99 1.60 12.07
N LEU A 261 4.08 1.76 12.84
CA LEU A 261 5.21 0.84 12.87
C LEU A 261 4.98 -0.35 13.81
N ASP A 262 3.79 -0.45 14.40
CA ASP A 262 3.32 -1.58 15.19
C ASP A 262 4.28 -1.99 16.31
N LEU A 263 4.96 -0.99 16.87
CA LEU A 263 6.00 -1.17 17.87
C LEU A 263 5.36 -1.57 19.21
N ALA A 264 6.10 -2.36 19.99
CA ALA A 264 5.63 -2.86 21.28
C ALA A 264 5.16 -1.71 22.21
N PRO A 265 4.15 -1.95 23.08
CA PRO A 265 3.73 -0.98 24.09
C PRO A 265 4.91 -0.45 24.89
N GLY A 266 5.00 0.88 25.06
CA GLY A 266 6.12 1.55 25.73
C GLY A 266 7.26 2.00 24.81
N TYR A 267 7.19 1.73 23.51
CA TYR A 267 8.15 2.30 22.56
C TYR A 267 8.05 3.84 22.56
N PRO A 268 9.16 4.58 22.75
CA PRO A 268 9.07 6.03 22.89
C PRO A 268 8.57 6.72 21.62
N ASN A 269 7.53 7.54 21.76
CA ASN A 269 6.89 8.27 20.65
C ASN A 269 7.88 9.10 19.81
N HIS A 270 8.90 9.68 20.44
CA HIS A 270 9.92 10.48 19.74
C HIS A 270 10.77 9.64 18.77
N ILE A 271 10.98 8.34 19.05
CA ILE A 271 11.73 7.45 18.16
C ILE A 271 10.88 7.10 16.94
N ALA A 272 9.61 6.76 17.13
CA ALA A 272 8.69 6.50 16.02
C ALA A 272 8.57 7.72 15.09
N ARG A 273 8.47 8.93 15.68
CA ARG A 273 8.49 10.20 14.95
C ARG A 273 9.79 10.40 14.16
N ASN A 274 10.96 10.12 14.77
CA ASN A 274 12.25 10.19 14.08
C ASN A 274 12.36 9.21 12.89
N ILE A 275 11.88 7.97 13.05
CA ILE A 275 11.86 6.97 11.96
C ILE A 275 10.98 7.48 10.81
N LEU A 276 9.78 7.99 11.12
CA LEU A 276 8.89 8.58 10.13
C LEU A 276 9.52 9.79 9.44
N ALA A 277 10.16 10.69 10.19
CA ALA A 277 10.83 11.87 9.65
C ALA A 277 11.96 11.50 8.69
N LYS A 278 12.85 10.57 9.09
CA LYS A 278 13.93 10.06 8.23
C LYS A 278 13.40 9.40 6.96
N ARG A 279 12.28 8.68 7.04
CA ARG A 279 11.63 8.08 5.87
C ARG A 279 11.01 9.13 4.96
N ILE A 280 10.37 10.16 5.53
CA ILE A 280 9.81 11.29 4.76
C ILE A 280 10.92 12.02 4.00
N LEU A 281 12.05 12.30 4.69
CA LEU A 281 13.17 13.03 4.12
C LEU A 281 13.77 12.35 2.89
N LYS A 282 13.72 11.02 2.78
CA LYS A 282 14.21 10.31 1.58
C LYS A 282 13.55 10.77 0.28
N ALA A 283 12.31 11.27 0.33
CA ALA A 283 11.63 11.81 -0.84
C ALA A 283 12.35 13.03 -1.45
N THR A 284 13.18 13.76 -0.70
CA THR A 284 13.93 14.90 -1.25
C THR A 284 14.97 14.49 -2.30
N LYS A 285 15.41 13.23 -2.31
CA LYS A 285 16.31 12.68 -3.36
C LYS A 285 15.69 12.69 -4.75
N LEU A 286 14.36 12.84 -4.86
CA LEU A 286 13.68 13.09 -6.14
C LEU A 286 14.23 14.36 -6.80
N LYS A 287 14.68 15.37 -6.05
CA LYS A 287 15.36 16.54 -6.60
C LYS A 287 16.57 16.14 -7.42
N ASP A 288 17.45 15.31 -6.88
CA ASP A 288 18.70 14.90 -7.54
C ASP A 288 18.43 14.07 -8.80
N ILE A 289 17.42 13.20 -8.74
CA ILE A 289 17.02 12.34 -9.87
C ILE A 289 16.56 13.19 -11.06
N PHE A 290 15.83 14.27 -10.82
CA PHE A 290 15.22 15.09 -11.85
C PHE A 290 15.98 16.42 -12.14
N GLN A 291 16.99 16.76 -11.34
CA GLN A 291 17.94 17.86 -11.61
C GLN A 291 19.07 17.44 -12.54
N GLY A 292 19.41 16.15 -12.57
CA GLY A 292 20.44 15.63 -13.47
C GLY A 292 19.94 15.63 -14.90
N ASN A 293 20.63 16.34 -15.80
CA ASN A 293 20.59 16.21 -17.26
C ASN A 293 21.00 14.80 -17.77
N LYS A 294 20.78 13.74 -16.98
CA LYS A 294 20.87 12.38 -17.47
C LYS A 294 19.52 12.08 -18.11
N ASN A 295 19.55 11.95 -19.43
CA ASN A 295 18.61 11.13 -20.17
C ASN A 295 18.50 9.76 -19.48
N ILE A 296 17.65 9.64 -18.46
CA ILE A 296 17.04 8.36 -18.12
C ILE A 296 16.01 8.16 -19.22
N SER A 297 16.49 7.80 -20.41
CA SER A 297 15.58 7.42 -21.49
C SER A 297 14.76 6.25 -20.95
N MET A 298 13.44 6.44 -20.81
CA MET A 298 12.48 5.44 -20.35
C MET A 298 12.57 4.09 -21.09
N TRP A 299 13.24 4.05 -22.25
CA TRP A 299 13.56 2.82 -22.98
C TRP A 299 14.40 1.81 -22.17
N ASN A 300 15.18 2.24 -21.19
CA ASN A 300 15.94 1.34 -20.30
C ASN A 300 15.14 0.89 -19.07
N LEU A 301 13.92 1.41 -18.85
CA LEU A 301 13.07 1.07 -17.70
C LEU A 301 12.14 -0.14 -17.95
N LYS A 302 12.02 -0.59 -19.20
CA LYS A 302 11.22 -1.78 -19.59
C LYS A 302 12.04 -3.08 -19.69
N LYS A 303 13.33 -3.05 -19.39
CA LYS A 303 14.19 -4.24 -19.35
C LYS A 303 14.86 -4.33 -17.98
N ASN A 304 14.19 -5.00 -17.05
CA ASN A 304 14.74 -5.85 -15.97
C ASN A 304 13.62 -6.22 -15.01
#